data_AF-A0A6G1SEI4-F1
#
_entry.id   AF-A0A6G1SEI4-F1
#
_cell.length_a   1.000
_cell.length_b   1.000
_cell.length_c   1.000
_cell.angle_alpha   90.00
_cell.angle_beta   90.00
_cell.angle_gamma   90.00
#
_symmetry.space_group_name_H-M   'P 1'
#
loop_
_entity.id
_entity.type
_entity.pdbx_description
1 polymer ?
#
loop_
_entity_poly.entity_id
_entity_poly.type
_entity_poly.pdbx_seq_one_letter_code
_entity_poly.pdbx_strand_id
1 'polypeptide(L)'
;MGIGGVVSLLWFQRSLPPYVCKFFEMCLMVTADHGPAVSGAHNTIVCARAGKDLVSSLVSGLLTIGDRFGGALDGAAKQFSEAYDSGAIPMEFVNDMRKKGKLIMGIGHRVKSVNNPDKRVQIIKEFVLEHFPATPLLHYALEVEKLTTSKKPNLILNVDGVIAVSFVDLLRHSGCFSREEAQEYVEMGSINSLFVLGRSI
;
A
#
# COMPACT_ATOMS: atom_id res chain seq x y z
N MET A 1 -0.68 23.65 6.35
CA MET A 1 -1.07 22.93 5.12
C MET A 1 0.22 22.43 4.46
N GLY A 2 0.53 21.14 4.60
CA GLY A 2 1.71 20.48 4.01
C GLY A 2 1.39 19.77 2.70
N ILE A 3 2.33 18.95 2.18
CA ILE A 3 2.13 18.19 0.94
C ILE A 3 0.91 17.27 1.06
N GLY A 4 0.71 16.62 2.21
CA GLY A 4 -0.46 15.77 2.42
C GLY A 4 -1.78 16.52 2.38
N GLY A 5 -1.80 17.78 2.82
CA GLY A 5 -2.97 18.65 2.71
C GLY A 5 -3.26 19.07 1.27
N VAL A 6 -2.23 19.27 0.45
CA VAL A 6 -2.39 19.55 -0.99
C VAL A 6 -2.92 18.32 -1.72
N VAL A 7 -2.37 17.13 -1.44
CA VAL A 7 -2.89 15.85 -1.96
C VAL A 7 -4.36 15.67 -1.57
N SER A 8 -4.70 15.94 -0.31
CA SER A 8 -6.07 15.89 0.19
C SER A 8 -7.04 16.72 -0.66
N LEU A 9 -6.70 17.97 -0.93
CA LEU A 9 -7.54 18.89 -1.69
C LEU A 9 -7.62 18.54 -3.18
N LEU A 10 -6.49 18.17 -3.80
CA LEU A 10 -6.45 17.93 -5.24
C LEU A 10 -7.08 16.60 -5.63
N TRP A 11 -6.84 15.55 -4.84
CA TRP A 11 -7.30 14.19 -5.19
C TRP A 11 -8.70 13.89 -4.68
N PHE A 12 -9.06 14.42 -3.50
CA PHE A 12 -10.34 14.11 -2.85
C PHE A 12 -11.28 15.30 -2.72
N GLN A 13 -10.85 16.50 -3.16
CA GLN A 13 -11.61 17.76 -3.06
C GLN A 13 -12.11 18.05 -1.64
N ARG A 14 -11.35 17.60 -0.64
CA ARG A 14 -11.69 17.69 0.78
C ARG A 14 -10.49 18.16 1.59
N SER A 15 -10.76 18.90 2.66
CA SER A 15 -9.77 19.20 3.69
C SER A 15 -9.81 18.09 4.73
N LEU A 16 -9.06 17.01 4.51
CA LEU A 16 -9.03 15.85 5.39
C LEU A 16 -8.33 16.16 6.72
N PRO A 17 -8.58 15.38 7.78
CA PRO A 17 -7.99 15.61 9.09
C PRO A 17 -6.45 15.64 9.08
N PRO A 18 -5.80 16.32 10.05
CA PRO A 18 -4.35 16.42 10.10
C PRO A 18 -3.62 15.06 10.12
N TYR A 19 -4.17 14.06 10.81
CA TYR A 19 -3.58 12.72 10.85
C TYR A 19 -3.59 12.02 9.48
N VAL A 20 -4.61 12.28 8.65
CA VAL A 20 -4.71 11.78 7.27
C VAL A 20 -3.66 12.44 6.39
N CYS A 21 -3.53 13.77 6.49
CA CYS A 21 -2.50 14.50 5.76
C CYS A 21 -1.10 13.98 6.13
N LYS A 22 -0.86 13.74 7.42
CA LYS A 22 0.40 13.18 7.90
C LYS A 22 0.63 11.75 7.40
N PHE A 23 -0.41 10.91 7.38
CA PHE A 23 -0.35 9.56 6.81
C PHE A 23 0.05 9.58 5.34
N PHE A 24 -0.52 10.47 4.52
CA PHE A 24 -0.13 10.61 3.11
C PHE A 24 1.34 10.99 2.97
N GLU A 25 1.83 11.96 3.74
CA GLU A 25 3.24 12.33 3.73
C GLU A 25 4.15 11.17 4.15
N MET A 26 3.76 10.39 5.16
CA MET A 26 4.50 9.20 5.58
C MET A 26 4.51 8.13 4.49
N CYS A 27 3.40 7.89 3.81
CA CYS A 27 3.32 6.97 2.68
C CYS A 27 4.31 7.37 1.58
N LEU A 28 4.33 8.65 1.19
CA LEU A 28 5.27 9.17 0.18
C LEU A 28 6.73 8.98 0.60
N MET A 29 7.06 9.18 1.88
CA MET A 29 8.41 8.98 2.40
C MET A 29 8.85 7.51 2.35
N VAL A 30 7.99 6.56 2.73
CA VAL A 30 8.36 5.14 2.77
C VAL A 30 8.32 4.46 1.40
N THR A 31 7.63 5.05 0.41
CA THR A 31 7.58 4.58 -0.98
C THR A 31 8.58 5.28 -1.89
N ALA A 32 9.30 6.30 -1.41
CA ALA A 32 10.21 7.14 -2.20
C ALA A 32 11.18 6.32 -3.08
N ASP A 33 12.00 5.47 -2.48
CA ASP A 33 12.89 4.58 -3.23
C ASP A 33 13.03 3.20 -2.59
N HIS A 34 13.46 2.22 -3.38
CA HIS A 34 13.82 0.88 -2.92
C HIS A 34 15.06 0.32 -3.65
N GLY A 35 15.98 1.22 -4.02
CA GLY A 35 17.23 0.89 -4.65
C GLY A 35 17.13 0.60 -6.15
N PRO A 36 18.28 0.51 -6.83
CA PRO A 36 18.37 0.53 -8.30
C PRO A 36 17.96 -0.78 -8.98
N ALA A 37 17.70 -1.84 -8.22
CA ALA A 37 17.43 -3.18 -8.75
C ALA A 37 15.96 -3.44 -9.09
N VAL A 38 15.05 -2.53 -8.72
CA VAL A 38 13.63 -2.65 -9.05
C VAL A 38 13.37 -2.16 -10.48
N SER A 39 12.33 -2.69 -11.14
CA SER A 39 12.05 -2.46 -12.56
C SER A 39 12.04 -0.98 -12.94
N GLY A 40 11.34 -0.13 -12.17
CA GLY A 40 11.26 1.30 -12.46
C GLY A 40 12.59 2.01 -12.36
N ALA A 41 13.30 1.83 -11.24
CA ALA A 41 14.62 2.44 -11.03
C ALA A 41 15.62 1.98 -12.10
N HIS A 42 15.63 0.70 -12.44
CA HIS A 42 16.51 0.15 -13.47
C HIS A 42 16.25 0.80 -14.84
N ASN A 43 14.99 0.91 -15.25
CA ASN A 43 14.62 1.55 -16.51
C ASN A 43 15.00 3.04 -16.53
N THR A 44 14.75 3.77 -15.44
CA THR A 44 15.17 5.17 -15.30
C THR A 44 16.68 5.32 -15.48
N ILE A 45 17.47 4.45 -14.82
CA ILE A 45 18.94 4.46 -14.90
C ILE A 45 19.41 4.15 -16.32
N VAL A 46 18.84 3.14 -16.99
CA VAL A 46 19.19 2.79 -18.37
C VAL A 46 18.88 3.95 -19.33
N CYS A 47 17.69 4.56 -19.20
CA CYS A 47 17.28 5.69 -20.02
C CYS A 47 18.19 6.92 -19.82
N ALA A 48 18.53 7.23 -18.56
CA ALA A 48 19.46 8.32 -18.23
C ALA A 48 20.87 8.05 -18.79
N ARG A 49 21.36 6.80 -18.68
CA ARG A 49 22.66 6.40 -19.25
C ARG A 49 22.69 6.42 -20.78
N ALA A 50 21.53 6.37 -21.44
CA ALA A 50 21.39 6.59 -22.87
C ALA A 50 21.40 8.09 -23.25
N GLY A 51 21.65 9.01 -22.30
CA GLY A 51 21.74 10.44 -22.55
C GLY A 51 20.39 11.15 -22.69
N LYS A 52 19.31 10.55 -22.17
CA LYS A 52 17.97 11.15 -22.17
C LYS A 52 17.80 12.15 -21.03
N ASP A 53 16.89 13.10 -21.23
CA ASP A 53 16.56 14.12 -20.22
C ASP A 53 15.84 13.51 -19.00
N LEU A 54 15.66 14.33 -17.96
CA LEU A 54 15.05 13.92 -16.69
C LEU A 54 13.63 13.38 -16.89
N VAL A 55 12.79 14.05 -17.69
CA VAL A 55 11.38 13.66 -17.88
C VAL A 55 11.32 12.34 -18.63
N SER A 56 12.06 12.21 -19.74
CA SER A 56 12.14 10.96 -20.50
C SER A 56 12.63 9.78 -19.65
N SER A 57 13.64 10.03 -18.80
CA SER A 57 14.21 8.99 -17.93
C SER A 57 13.22 8.56 -16.85
N LEU A 58 12.60 9.53 -16.17
CA LEU A 58 11.59 9.26 -15.15
C LEU A 58 10.40 8.49 -15.74
N VAL A 59 9.83 8.96 -16.84
CA VAL A 59 8.68 8.31 -17.49
C VAL A 59 9.02 6.88 -17.92
N SER A 60 10.24 6.63 -18.41
CA SER A 60 10.68 5.27 -18.76
C SER A 60 10.62 4.30 -17.58
N GLY A 61 10.96 4.76 -16.37
CA GLY A 61 10.80 3.98 -15.15
C GLY A 61 9.35 3.86 -14.70
N LEU A 62 8.60 4.96 -14.70
CA LEU A 62 7.20 4.97 -14.25
C LEU A 62 6.30 4.09 -15.11
N LEU A 63 6.57 3.95 -16.41
CA LEU A 63 5.84 3.04 -17.31
C LEU A 63 5.98 1.55 -16.95
N THR A 64 6.90 1.20 -16.03
CA THR A 64 6.99 -0.17 -15.49
C THR A 64 6.04 -0.41 -14.32
N ILE A 65 5.48 0.65 -13.73
CA ILE A 65 4.55 0.53 -12.61
C ILE A 65 3.21 -0.02 -13.13
N GLY A 66 2.79 -1.14 -12.54
CA GLY A 66 1.60 -1.90 -12.92
C GLY A 66 1.53 -3.21 -12.14
N ASP A 67 0.87 -4.23 -12.70
CA ASP A 67 0.50 -5.47 -11.99
C ASP A 67 1.62 -6.12 -11.17
N ARG A 68 2.84 -6.20 -11.75
CA ARG A 68 3.98 -6.91 -11.13
C ARG A 68 4.93 -6.01 -10.35
N PHE A 69 4.88 -4.70 -10.56
CA PHE A 69 5.74 -3.71 -9.91
C PHE A 69 4.90 -2.51 -9.48
N GLY A 70 4.69 -2.33 -8.17
CA GLY A 70 3.87 -1.26 -7.62
C GLY A 70 2.36 -1.56 -7.54
N GLY A 71 1.82 -2.51 -8.32
CA GLY A 71 0.41 -2.90 -8.26
C GLY A 71 -0.03 -3.68 -7.02
N ALA A 72 0.87 -3.93 -6.07
CA ALA A 72 0.57 -4.67 -4.86
C ALA A 72 -0.34 -3.89 -3.89
N LEU A 73 -0.31 -2.55 -3.91
CA LEU A 73 -1.17 -1.73 -3.04
C LEU A 73 -2.64 -1.93 -3.39
N ASP A 74 -3.04 -1.65 -4.64
CA ASP A 74 -4.42 -1.84 -5.09
C ASP A 74 -4.86 -3.30 -4.97
N GLY A 75 -3.99 -4.25 -5.32
CA GLY A 75 -4.28 -5.67 -5.22
C GLY A 75 -4.55 -6.11 -3.78
N ALA A 76 -3.76 -5.62 -2.82
CA ALA A 76 -3.96 -5.89 -1.41
C ALA A 76 -5.24 -5.23 -0.90
N ALA A 77 -5.46 -3.95 -1.22
CA ALA A 77 -6.67 -3.22 -0.81
C ALA A 77 -7.93 -3.96 -1.27
N LYS A 78 -7.99 -4.39 -2.53
CA LYS A 78 -9.12 -5.15 -3.08
C LYS A 78 -9.29 -6.51 -2.39
N GLN A 79 -8.24 -7.34 -2.35
CA GLN A 79 -8.34 -8.69 -1.77
C GLN A 79 -8.73 -8.70 -0.29
N PHE A 80 -8.10 -7.85 0.53
CA PHE A 80 -8.42 -7.77 1.95
C PHE A 80 -9.82 -7.20 2.16
N SER A 81 -10.22 -6.16 1.40
CA SER A 81 -11.56 -5.58 1.51
C SER A 81 -12.64 -6.61 1.15
N GLU A 82 -12.50 -7.31 0.02
CA GLU A 82 -13.45 -8.34 -0.40
C GLU A 82 -13.59 -9.45 0.64
N ALA A 83 -12.47 -9.96 1.16
CA ALA A 83 -12.48 -11.00 2.18
C ALA A 83 -13.15 -10.51 3.47
N TYR A 84 -12.77 -9.34 3.96
CA TYR A 84 -13.34 -8.74 5.18
C TYR A 84 -14.84 -8.44 5.03
N ASP A 85 -15.25 -7.84 3.92
CA ASP A 85 -16.62 -7.44 3.67
C ASP A 85 -17.56 -8.63 3.44
N SER A 86 -17.03 -9.75 2.95
CA SER A 86 -17.77 -11.02 2.85
C SER A 86 -18.01 -11.70 4.21
N GLY A 87 -17.40 -11.20 5.29
CA GLY A 87 -17.45 -11.81 6.61
C GLY A 87 -16.57 -13.05 6.77
N ALA A 88 -15.73 -13.38 5.77
CA ALA A 88 -14.82 -14.51 5.83
C ALA A 88 -13.77 -14.30 6.94
N ILE A 89 -13.61 -15.28 7.83
CA ILE A 89 -12.57 -15.18 8.86
C ILE A 89 -11.17 -15.30 8.23
N PRO A 90 -10.10 -14.76 8.85
CA PRO A 90 -8.74 -14.77 8.28
C PRO A 90 -8.26 -16.13 7.76
N MET A 91 -8.62 -17.21 8.47
CA MET A 91 -8.24 -18.58 8.09
C MET A 91 -8.95 -19.05 6.81
N GLU A 92 -10.22 -18.68 6.62
CA GLU A 92 -10.98 -19.00 5.40
C GLU A 92 -10.38 -18.28 4.21
N PHE A 93 -10.09 -16.99 4.35
CA PHE A 93 -9.43 -16.21 3.30
C PHE A 93 -8.08 -16.81 2.87
N VAL A 94 -7.22 -17.16 3.84
CA VAL A 94 -5.91 -17.78 3.55
C VAL A 94 -6.07 -19.13 2.84
N ASN A 95 -7.06 -19.93 3.23
CA ASN A 95 -7.33 -21.23 2.61
C ASN A 95 -7.93 -21.11 1.22
N ASP A 96 -8.85 -20.17 1.02
CA ASP A 96 -9.47 -19.89 -0.27
C ASP A 96 -8.43 -19.43 -1.29
N MET A 97 -7.55 -18.50 -0.92
CA MET A 97 -6.45 -18.04 -1.77
C MET A 97 -5.51 -19.20 -2.15
N ARG A 98 -5.18 -20.07 -1.20
CA ARG A 98 -4.41 -21.29 -1.47
C ARG A 98 -5.14 -22.23 -2.43
N LYS A 99 -6.44 -22.45 -2.24
CA LYS A 99 -7.27 -23.32 -3.09
C LYS A 99 -7.35 -22.78 -4.52
N LYS A 100 -7.43 -21.46 -4.68
CA LYS A 100 -7.40 -20.75 -5.97
C LYS A 100 -6.00 -20.71 -6.61
N GLY A 101 -4.95 -21.17 -5.92
CA GLY A 101 -3.58 -21.08 -6.39
C GLY A 101 -3.05 -19.64 -6.49
N LYS A 102 -3.67 -18.70 -5.77
CA LYS A 102 -3.31 -17.28 -5.77
C LYS A 102 -2.53 -16.92 -4.51
N LEU A 103 -1.51 -16.09 -4.66
CA LEU A 103 -0.82 -15.48 -3.52
C LEU A 103 -1.67 -14.34 -2.95
N ILE A 104 -1.57 -14.12 -1.64
CA ILE A 104 -2.20 -12.98 -0.96
C ILE A 104 -1.35 -11.75 -1.23
N MET A 105 -1.93 -10.75 -1.89
CA MET A 105 -1.25 -9.49 -2.17
C MET A 105 -0.99 -8.74 -0.86
N GLY A 106 0.18 -8.10 -0.74
CA GLY A 106 0.60 -7.45 0.51
C GLY A 106 1.20 -8.39 1.55
N ILE A 107 1.27 -9.70 1.29
CA ILE A 107 1.94 -10.68 2.16
C ILE A 107 3.22 -11.19 1.51
N GLY A 108 4.31 -11.18 2.28
CA GLY A 108 5.59 -11.73 1.90
C GLY A 108 6.67 -10.69 1.70
N HIS A 109 7.88 -11.07 2.06
CA HIS A 109 9.08 -10.30 1.82
C HIS A 109 10.26 -11.23 1.44
N ARG A 110 11.19 -10.73 0.60
CA ARG A 110 12.38 -11.48 0.17
C ARG A 110 13.42 -11.67 1.29
N VAL A 111 13.72 -10.58 2.02
CA VAL A 111 14.76 -10.54 3.09
C VAL A 111 14.18 -10.46 4.52
N LYS A 112 13.17 -9.62 4.74
CA LYS A 112 12.54 -9.39 6.05
C LYS A 112 11.65 -10.55 6.49
N SER A 113 11.48 -10.69 7.79
CA SER A 113 10.72 -11.76 8.45
C SER A 113 10.21 -11.31 9.81
N VAL A 114 9.48 -12.17 10.52
CA VAL A 114 9.03 -11.91 11.90
C VAL A 114 10.19 -11.53 12.82
N ASN A 115 11.36 -12.20 12.67
CA ASN A 115 12.54 -11.96 13.50
C ASN A 115 13.42 -10.80 12.99
N ASN A 116 13.19 -10.34 11.77
CA ASN A 116 13.88 -9.19 11.15
C ASN A 116 12.84 -8.31 10.47
N PRO A 117 12.08 -7.52 11.24
CA PRO A 117 10.92 -6.81 10.74
C PRO A 117 11.30 -5.69 9.76
N ASP A 118 10.40 -5.40 8.83
CA ASP A 118 10.50 -4.22 7.97
C ASP A 118 10.16 -2.98 8.79
N LYS A 119 11.14 -2.09 8.96
CA LYS A 119 11.00 -0.85 9.74
C LYS A 119 9.95 0.09 9.15
N ARG A 120 9.75 0.09 7.84
CA ARG A 120 8.71 0.91 7.18
C ARG A 120 7.32 0.46 7.61
N VAL A 121 7.11 -0.86 7.68
CA VAL A 121 5.84 -1.43 8.15
C VAL A 121 5.60 -1.08 9.61
N GLN A 122 6.62 -1.16 10.47
CA GLN A 122 6.50 -0.79 11.88
C GLN A 122 6.07 0.68 12.04
N ILE A 123 6.77 1.60 11.38
CA ILE A 123 6.50 3.04 11.45
C ILE A 123 5.07 3.38 10.99
N ILE A 124 4.63 2.83 9.85
CA ILE A 124 3.28 3.07 9.34
C ILE A 124 2.22 2.46 10.26
N LYS A 125 2.43 1.21 10.68
CA LYS A 125 1.48 0.49 11.56
C LYS A 125 1.29 1.18 12.90
N GLU A 126 2.38 1.59 13.55
CA GLU A 126 2.35 2.28 14.84
C GLU A 126 1.59 3.59 14.73
N PHE A 127 1.90 4.40 13.71
CA PHE A 127 1.18 5.66 13.46
C PHE A 127 -0.32 5.45 13.25
N VAL A 128 -0.70 4.47 12.42
CA VAL A 128 -2.10 4.18 12.11
C VAL A 128 -2.85 3.71 13.35
N LEU A 129 -2.29 2.79 14.13
CA LEU A 129 -2.94 2.28 15.35
C LEU A 129 -3.10 3.36 16.43
N GLU A 130 -2.19 4.33 16.48
CA GLU A 130 -2.24 5.42 17.47
C GLU A 130 -3.23 6.53 17.07
N HIS A 131 -3.34 6.85 15.78
CA HIS A 131 -4.02 8.08 15.34
C HIS A 131 -5.34 7.85 14.61
N PHE A 132 -5.59 6.65 14.05
CA PHE A 132 -6.82 6.41 13.31
C PHE A 132 -7.99 6.10 14.25
N PRO A 133 -9.20 6.58 13.95
CA PRO A 133 -10.37 6.34 14.79
C PRO A 133 -10.79 4.87 14.82
N ALA A 134 -10.60 4.14 13.72
CA ALA A 134 -10.82 2.70 13.64
C ALA A 134 -9.93 2.08 12.56
N THR A 135 -9.48 0.85 12.81
CA THR A 135 -8.54 0.12 11.94
C THR A 135 -8.92 -1.37 11.74
N PRO A 136 -10.22 -1.69 11.50
CA PRO A 136 -10.66 -3.08 11.46
C PRO A 136 -10.00 -3.91 10.34
N LEU A 137 -9.74 -3.31 9.18
CA LEU A 137 -9.12 -4.04 8.08
C LEU A 137 -7.63 -4.29 8.35
N LEU A 138 -6.92 -3.33 8.95
CA LEU A 138 -5.56 -3.54 9.43
C LEU A 138 -5.53 -4.67 10.48
N HIS A 139 -6.45 -4.68 11.44
CA HIS A 139 -6.53 -5.78 12.42
C HIS A 139 -6.76 -7.14 11.75
N TYR A 140 -7.67 -7.20 10.78
CA TYR A 140 -7.90 -8.41 9.97
C TYR A 140 -6.62 -8.85 9.24
N ALA A 141 -5.90 -7.92 8.61
CA ALA A 141 -4.66 -8.20 7.91
C ALA A 141 -3.54 -8.70 8.84
N LEU A 142 -3.48 -8.20 10.08
CA LEU A 142 -2.54 -8.68 11.10
C LEU A 142 -2.89 -10.11 11.57
N GLU A 143 -4.16 -10.48 11.65
CA GLU A 143 -4.55 -11.87 11.91
C GLU A 143 -4.18 -12.79 10.73
N VAL A 144 -4.36 -12.33 9.51
CA VAL A 144 -3.88 -13.04 8.31
C VAL A 144 -2.35 -13.21 8.36
N GLU A 145 -1.60 -12.18 8.73
CA GLU A 145 -0.15 -12.23 8.90
C GLU A 145 0.27 -13.30 9.92
N LYS A 146 -0.40 -13.40 11.07
CA LYS A 146 -0.11 -14.45 12.07
C LYS A 146 -0.24 -15.86 11.47
N LEU A 147 -1.30 -16.08 10.68
CA LEU A 147 -1.54 -17.36 10.02
C LEU A 147 -0.50 -17.65 8.93
N THR A 148 -0.09 -16.66 8.13
CA THR A 148 0.88 -16.85 7.05
C THR A 148 2.29 -17.02 7.58
N THR A 149 2.67 -16.27 8.61
CA THR A 149 3.99 -16.37 9.25
C THR A 149 4.20 -17.68 10.00
N SER A 150 3.12 -18.30 10.50
CA SER A 150 3.15 -19.67 11.06
C SER A 150 3.58 -20.72 10.02
N LYS A 151 3.35 -20.46 8.73
CA LYS A 151 3.75 -21.35 7.62
C LYS A 151 5.18 -21.09 7.17
N LYS A 152 5.56 -19.81 7.02
CA LYS A 152 6.93 -19.39 6.72
C LYS A 152 7.21 -18.02 7.34
N PRO A 153 8.35 -17.82 8.02
CA PRO A 153 8.61 -16.61 8.80
C PRO A 153 8.73 -15.33 7.97
N ASN A 154 8.96 -15.44 6.66
CA ASN A 154 9.05 -14.29 5.74
C ASN A 154 7.71 -13.91 5.08
N LEU A 155 6.61 -14.62 5.38
CA LEU A 155 5.26 -14.27 4.92
C LEU A 155 4.60 -13.22 5.84
N ILE A 156 5.33 -12.14 6.09
CA ILE A 156 4.90 -10.98 6.88
C ILE A 156 4.03 -10.03 6.04
N LEU A 157 3.24 -9.17 6.70
CA LEU A 157 2.59 -8.03 6.04
C LEU A 157 3.68 -7.05 5.58
N ASN A 158 3.72 -6.76 4.29
CA ASN A 158 4.74 -5.88 3.71
C ASN A 158 4.25 -4.41 3.67
N VAL A 159 5.13 -3.51 3.20
CA VAL A 159 4.84 -2.07 3.17
C VAL A 159 3.66 -1.74 2.26
N ASP A 160 3.52 -2.43 1.13
CA ASP A 160 2.39 -2.26 0.22
C ASP A 160 1.08 -2.68 0.90
N GLY A 161 1.10 -3.82 1.59
CA GLY A 161 -0.04 -4.37 2.31
C GLY A 161 -0.51 -3.49 3.45
N VAL A 162 0.41 -3.01 4.31
CA VAL A 162 0.03 -2.13 5.43
C VAL A 162 -0.53 -0.80 4.94
N ILE A 163 0.09 -0.18 3.92
CA ILE A 163 -0.43 1.07 3.34
C ILE A 163 -1.82 0.84 2.76
N ALA A 164 -2.00 -0.24 1.99
CA ALA A 164 -3.26 -0.56 1.34
C ALA A 164 -4.42 -0.71 2.34
N VAL A 165 -4.28 -1.58 3.34
CA VAL A 165 -5.36 -1.82 4.31
C VAL A 165 -5.61 -0.60 5.20
N SER A 166 -4.56 0.14 5.57
CA SER A 166 -4.71 1.40 6.32
C SER A 166 -5.38 2.48 5.48
N PHE A 167 -5.07 2.60 4.19
CA PHE A 167 -5.73 3.55 3.30
C PHE A 167 -7.23 3.25 3.15
N VAL A 168 -7.59 1.96 3.09
CA VAL A 168 -9.00 1.54 3.09
C VAL A 168 -9.69 1.88 4.43
N ASP A 169 -9.03 1.61 5.56
CA ASP A 169 -9.55 2.00 6.88
C ASP A 169 -9.75 3.52 6.99
N LEU A 170 -8.82 4.31 6.45
CA LEU A 170 -8.94 5.78 6.36
C LEU A 170 -10.19 6.19 5.59
N LEU A 171 -10.37 5.67 4.38
CA LEU A 171 -11.53 6.02 3.55
C LEU A 171 -12.84 5.67 4.28
N ARG A 172 -12.90 4.48 4.89
CA ARG A 172 -14.13 3.96 5.52
C ARG A 172 -14.44 4.56 6.88
N HIS A 173 -13.43 4.97 7.65
CA HIS A 173 -13.59 5.28 9.07
C HIS A 173 -13.14 6.69 9.47
N SER A 174 -12.58 7.49 8.57
CA SER A 174 -12.26 8.90 8.85
C SER A 174 -13.49 9.78 9.12
N GLY A 175 -14.69 9.31 8.76
CA GLY A 175 -15.92 10.11 8.75
C GLY A 175 -15.98 11.11 7.59
N CYS A 176 -14.99 11.08 6.69
CA CYS A 176 -14.88 12.02 5.59
C CYS A 176 -15.42 11.49 4.27
N PHE A 177 -15.79 10.21 4.14
CA PHE A 177 -16.31 9.60 2.92
C PHE A 177 -17.49 8.69 3.22
N SER A 178 -18.43 8.58 2.28
CA SER A 178 -19.45 7.52 2.34
C SER A 178 -18.83 6.16 2.01
N ARG A 179 -19.57 5.07 2.26
CA ARG A 179 -19.10 3.73 1.93
C ARG A 179 -18.95 3.53 0.43
N GLU A 180 -19.84 4.11 -0.35
CA GLU A 180 -19.86 4.08 -1.82
C GLU A 180 -18.67 4.87 -2.37
N GLU A 181 -18.42 6.08 -1.87
CA GLU A 181 -17.25 6.88 -2.26
C GLU A 181 -15.94 6.15 -1.93
N ALA A 182 -15.85 5.58 -0.72
CA ALA A 182 -14.68 4.80 -0.31
C ALA A 182 -14.43 3.61 -1.26
N GLN A 183 -15.49 2.92 -1.67
CA GLN A 183 -15.40 1.80 -2.61
C GLN A 183 -14.94 2.27 -4.00
N GLU A 184 -15.50 3.37 -4.51
CA GLU A 184 -15.12 3.95 -5.80
C GLU A 184 -13.62 4.32 -5.83
N TYR A 185 -13.10 4.94 -4.77
CA TYR A 185 -11.67 5.25 -4.67
C TYR A 185 -10.77 4.00 -4.69
N VAL A 186 -11.20 2.90 -4.06
CA VAL A 186 -10.47 1.62 -4.10
C VAL A 186 -10.54 0.99 -5.50
N GLU A 187 -11.68 1.09 -6.18
CA GLU A 187 -11.87 0.53 -7.51
C GLU A 187 -11.08 1.26 -8.59
N MET A 188 -11.09 2.60 -8.55
CA MET A 188 -10.32 3.48 -9.43
C MET A 188 -8.80 3.29 -9.32
N GLY A 189 -8.33 2.62 -8.27
CA GLY A 189 -6.90 2.41 -8.03
C GLY A 189 -6.18 3.66 -7.54
N SER A 190 -6.89 4.51 -6.79
CA SER A 190 -6.33 5.76 -6.26
C SER A 190 -5.14 5.54 -5.30
N ILE A 191 -4.99 4.34 -4.74
CA ILE A 191 -3.91 3.98 -3.83
C ILE A 191 -2.59 3.85 -4.60
N ASN A 192 -2.62 3.29 -5.82
CA ASN A 192 -1.45 3.26 -6.70
C ASN A 192 -0.91 4.67 -7.00
N SER A 193 -1.74 5.71 -7.00
CA SER A 193 -1.28 7.09 -7.18
C SER A 193 -0.29 7.53 -6.09
N LEU A 194 -0.45 7.09 -4.84
CA LEU A 194 0.53 7.35 -3.77
C LEU A 194 1.87 6.68 -4.06
N PHE A 195 1.84 5.46 -4.61
CA PHE A 195 3.05 4.75 -4.98
C PHE A 195 3.76 5.44 -6.14
N VAL A 196 3.03 5.83 -7.20
CA VAL A 196 3.59 6.55 -8.36
C VAL A 196 4.16 7.89 -7.94
N LEU A 197 3.45 8.68 -7.14
CA LEU A 197 3.91 9.97 -6.67
C LEU A 197 5.15 9.83 -5.78
N GLY A 198 5.12 8.92 -4.81
CA GLY A 198 6.27 8.66 -3.93
C GLY A 198 7.48 8.18 -4.73
N ARG A 199 7.30 7.18 -5.60
CA ARG A 199 8.39 6.57 -6.39
C ARG A 199 8.97 7.47 -7.49
N SER A 200 8.38 8.64 -7.71
CA SER A 200 8.92 9.64 -8.63
C SER A 200 10.05 10.48 -8.01
N ILE A 201 10.22 10.43 -6.68
CA ILE A 201 11.29 11.09 -5.91
C ILE A 201 12.58 10.28 -6.06
#